data_AF-A0A7J5DFI2-F1
#
_entry.id   AF-A0A7J5DFI2-F1
#
_cell.length_a   1.000
_cell.length_b   1.000
_cell.length_c   1.000
_cell.angle_alpha   90.00
_cell.angle_beta   90.00
_cell.angle_gamma   90.00
#
_symmetry.space_group_name_H-M   'P 1'
#
loop_
_entity.id
_entity.type
_entity.pdbx_description
1 polymer ?
#
loop_
_entity_poly.entity_id
_entity_poly.type
_entity_poly.pdbx_seq_one_letter_code
_entity_poly.pdbx_strand_id
1 'polypeptide(L)'
;MTRTYRRDVTHFVHMGPAPGTFFYGRCGTVRYAAARFQPTAGATEAELVGLQDEGSVTKYFRDSGGGWVYVATDGLPVSPRGCGDIPVIPHALATAWRNCSIAP
;
A
#
# COMPACT_ATOMS: atom_id res chain seq x y z
N MET A 1 -1.00 22.26 2.65
CA MET A 1 -0.07 21.12 2.79
C MET A 1 1.33 21.66 3.07
N THR A 2 1.84 21.45 4.29
CA THR A 2 3.12 22.04 4.74
C THR A 2 4.29 21.09 4.48
N ARG A 3 5.48 21.68 4.37
CA ARG A 3 6.78 21.02 4.15
C ARG A 3 7.12 19.95 5.22
N THR A 4 6.41 19.95 6.35
CA THR A 4 6.50 19.01 7.48
C THR A 4 6.03 17.60 7.11
N TYR A 5 4.91 17.45 6.38
CA TYR A 5 4.36 16.17 5.95
C TYR A 5 5.33 15.32 5.12
N ARG A 6 6.27 15.96 4.42
CA ARG A 6 7.28 15.30 3.59
C ARG A 6 8.48 14.74 4.39
N ARG A 7 8.57 15.04 5.70
CA ARG A 7 9.64 14.56 6.61
C ARG A 7 9.18 13.42 7.55
N ASP A 8 7.89 13.24 7.79
CA ASP A 8 7.40 12.42 8.92
C ASP A 8 7.09 10.95 8.58
N VAL A 9 6.97 10.59 7.29
CA VAL A 9 6.60 9.21 6.85
C VAL A 9 7.75 8.19 7.07
N THR A 10 8.93 8.63 7.50
CA THR A 10 10.12 7.78 7.72
C THR A 10 10.13 6.93 9.01
N HIS A 11 9.09 6.95 9.85
CA HIS A 11 9.16 6.35 11.20
C HIS A 11 8.00 5.45 11.61
N PHE A 12 7.27 4.86 10.67
CA PHE A 12 6.23 3.86 10.97
C PHE A 12 6.85 2.50 11.31
N VAL A 13 7.50 2.42 12.48
CA VAL A 13 8.23 1.23 12.94
C VAL A 13 7.30 0.23 13.59
N HIS A 14 6.22 0.72 14.23
CA HIS A 14 5.19 -0.11 14.86
C HIS A 14 3.96 -0.25 13.96
N MET A 15 4.19 -0.44 12.66
CA MET A 15 3.14 -0.73 11.69
C MET A 15 3.44 -2.03 10.97
N GLY A 16 2.41 -2.85 10.83
CA GLY A 16 2.49 -4.13 10.13
C GLY A 16 1.33 -4.31 9.16
N PRO A 17 1.47 -5.21 8.17
CA PRO A 17 0.36 -5.56 7.29
C PRO A 17 -0.78 -6.13 8.12
N ALA A 18 -2.00 -5.65 7.88
CA ALA A 18 -3.19 -6.19 8.52
C ALA A 18 -3.40 -7.64 8.06
N PRO A 19 -3.63 -8.59 8.99
CA PRO A 19 -3.85 -10.00 8.66
C PRO A 19 -4.92 -10.18 7.59
N GLY A 20 -4.68 -11.08 6.63
CA GLY A 20 -5.61 -11.37 5.54
C GLY A 20 -5.73 -10.28 4.46
N THR A 21 -4.98 -9.18 4.56
CA THR A 21 -4.99 -8.08 3.57
C THR A 21 -3.68 -7.93 2.80
N PHE A 22 -2.71 -8.82 3.06
CA PHE A 22 -1.45 -8.86 2.33
C PHE A 22 -1.59 -9.71 1.07
N PHE A 23 -1.40 -9.09 -0.08
CA PHE A 23 -1.41 -9.74 -1.39
C PHE A 23 -0.04 -9.61 -2.02
N TYR A 24 0.39 -10.68 -2.67
CA TYR A 24 1.67 -10.71 -3.40
C TYR A 24 1.44 -11.33 -4.78
N GLY A 25 1.99 -10.68 -5.80
CA GLY A 25 1.84 -11.10 -7.19
C GLY A 25 3.08 -10.82 -8.02
N ARG A 26 3.09 -11.31 -9.25
CA ARG A 26 4.18 -11.10 -10.21
C ARG A 26 3.62 -10.83 -11.60
N CYS A 27 4.15 -9.81 -12.27
CA CYS A 27 3.97 -9.61 -13.70
C CYS A 27 5.32 -9.66 -14.40
N GLY A 28 5.52 -10.63 -15.30
CA GLY A 28 6.82 -10.89 -15.89
C GLY A 28 7.87 -11.15 -14.81
N THR A 29 8.89 -10.29 -14.72
CA THR A 29 9.95 -10.33 -13.71
C THR A 29 9.69 -9.43 -12.50
N VAL A 30 8.69 -8.55 -12.55
CA VAL A 30 8.44 -7.59 -11.48
C VAL A 30 7.47 -8.19 -10.46
N ARG A 31 7.84 -8.13 -9.19
CA ARG A 31 7.02 -8.56 -8.06
C ARG A 31 6.29 -7.36 -7.49
N TYR A 32 5.08 -7.60 -7.01
CA TYR A 32 4.22 -6.57 -6.45
C TYR A 32 3.62 -7.06 -5.14
N ALA A 33 3.42 -6.14 -4.23
CA ALA A 33 2.73 -6.38 -2.98
C ALA A 33 1.64 -5.32 -2.77
N ALA A 34 0.58 -5.72 -2.11
CA ALA A 34 -0.46 -4.83 -1.63
C ALA A 34 -0.74 -5.15 -0.17
N ALA A 35 -0.87 -4.13 0.67
CA ALA A 35 -1.19 -4.32 2.07
C ALA A 35 -1.95 -3.12 2.61
N ARG A 36 -2.93 -3.38 3.48
CA ARG A 36 -3.34 -2.39 4.46
C ARG A 36 -2.42 -2.50 5.66
N PHE A 37 -2.13 -1.38 6.32
CA PHE A 37 -1.33 -1.39 7.54
C PHE A 37 -2.22 -1.16 8.75
N GLN A 38 -1.84 -1.78 9.85
CA GLN A 38 -2.43 -1.56 11.15
C GLN A 38 -1.34 -1.27 12.18
N PRO A 39 -1.66 -0.57 13.28
CA PRO A 39 -0.71 -0.39 14.36
C PRO A 39 -0.38 -1.75 14.98
N THR A 40 0.88 -1.97 15.32
CA THR A 40 1.31 -3.08 16.16
C THR A 40 1.47 -2.61 17.60
N ALA A 41 1.74 -3.55 18.52
CA ALA A 41 2.06 -3.19 19.90
C ALA A 41 3.21 -2.17 19.94
N GLY A 42 3.06 -1.13 20.77
CA GLY A 42 4.05 -0.05 20.90
C GLY A 42 3.83 1.16 19.98
N ALA A 43 2.80 1.15 19.13
CA ALA A 43 2.49 2.30 18.29
C ALA A 43 2.27 3.58 19.10
N THR A 44 3.01 4.62 18.74
CA THR A 44 2.92 5.94 19.35
C THR A 44 1.69 6.70 18.83
N GLU A 45 1.26 7.73 19.56
CA GLU A 45 0.14 8.57 19.12
C GLU A 45 0.39 9.21 17.74
N ALA A 46 1.63 9.64 17.47
CA ALA A 46 2.01 10.15 16.16
C ALA A 46 1.84 9.10 15.04
N GLU A 47 2.18 7.84 15.30
CA GLU A 47 1.96 6.74 14.36
C GLU A 47 0.46 6.46 14.17
N LEU A 48 -0.36 6.54 15.21
CA LEU A 48 -1.82 6.36 15.12
C LEU A 48 -2.48 7.47 14.30
N VAL A 49 -2.07 8.72 14.47
CA VAL A 49 -2.55 9.85 13.66
C VAL A 49 -2.10 9.68 12.20
N GLY A 50 -0.83 9.35 11.95
CA GLY A 50 -0.34 9.09 10.60
C GLY A 50 -1.09 7.94 9.90
N LEU A 51 -1.50 6.90 10.64
CA LEU A 51 -2.30 5.81 10.09
C LEU A 51 -3.74 6.24 9.75
N GLN A 52 -4.34 7.15 10.52
CA GLN A 52 -5.65 7.70 10.17
C GLN A 52 -5.59 8.52 8.88
N ASP A 53 -4.53 9.31 8.73
CA ASP A 53 -4.30 10.14 7.55
C ASP A 53 -3.96 9.29 6.30
N GLU A 54 -3.21 8.19 6.46
CA GLU A 54 -2.63 7.46 5.32
C GLU A 54 -2.87 5.95 5.25
N GLY A 55 -3.10 5.27 6.37
CA GLY A 55 -2.97 3.80 6.50
C GLY A 55 -4.29 3.04 6.56
N SER A 56 -5.41 3.74 6.53
CA SER A 56 -6.75 3.16 6.43
C SER A 56 -7.04 2.53 5.06
N VAL A 57 -6.27 2.91 4.03
CA VAL A 57 -6.38 2.47 2.63
C VAL A 57 -5.24 1.51 2.25
N THR A 58 -5.51 0.63 1.30
CA THR A 58 -4.51 -0.32 0.80
C THR A 58 -3.38 0.41 0.07
N LYS A 59 -2.13 0.09 0.39
CA LYS A 59 -0.94 0.61 -0.29
C LYS A 59 -0.35 -0.45 -1.21
N TYR A 60 0.14 -0.03 -2.37
CA TYR A 60 0.74 -0.87 -3.39
C TYR A 60 2.23 -0.62 -3.50
N PHE A 61 2.99 -1.70 -3.65
CA PHE A 61 4.43 -1.69 -3.73
C PHE A 61 4.91 -2.51 -4.93
N ARG A 62 6.06 -2.14 -5.47
CA ARG A 62 6.81 -2.94 -6.44
C ARG A 62 8.19 -3.28 -5.89
N ASP A 63 8.67 -4.47 -6.22
CA ASP A 63 10.05 -4.84 -5.97
C ASP A 63 10.97 -4.12 -6.97
N SER A 64 11.99 -3.47 -6.45
CA SER A 64 13.03 -2.78 -7.24
C SER A 64 14.33 -3.58 -7.35
N GLY A 65 14.40 -4.77 -6.74
CA GLY A 65 15.62 -5.57 -6.60
C GLY A 65 16.48 -5.17 -5.39
N GLY A 66 16.33 -3.96 -4.87
CA GLY A 66 16.94 -3.49 -3.62
C GLY A 66 15.96 -3.33 -2.46
N GLY A 67 14.68 -3.70 -2.67
CA GLY A 67 13.61 -3.54 -1.70
C GLY A 67 12.29 -3.10 -2.34
N TRP A 68 11.27 -2.97 -1.49
CA TRP A 68 9.93 -2.57 -1.88
C TRP A 68 9.82 -1.05 -2.02
N VAL A 69 9.28 -0.61 -3.15
CA VAL A 69 9.04 0.80 -3.46
C VAL A 69 7.54 1.06 -3.51
N TYR A 70 7.07 2.07 -2.79
CA TYR A 70 5.69 2.54 -2.85
C TYR A 70 5.34 2.99 -4.27
N VAL A 71 4.18 2.56 -4.76
CA VAL A 71 3.69 2.86 -6.12
C VAL A 71 2.44 3.73 -6.07
N ALA A 72 1.45 3.30 -5.28
CA ALA A 72 0.15 3.93 -5.22
C ALA A 72 -0.56 3.54 -3.92
N THR A 73 -1.66 4.23 -3.65
CA THR A 73 -2.63 3.89 -2.61
C THR A 73 -4.00 3.76 -3.26
N ASP A 74 -4.85 2.92 -2.69
CA ASP A 74 -6.21 2.75 -3.16
C ASP A 74 -7.05 4.02 -2.98
N GLY A 75 -8.11 4.13 -3.78
CA GLY A 75 -9.04 5.25 -3.68
C GLY A 75 -9.92 5.15 -2.42
N LEU A 76 -10.59 6.26 -2.10
CA LEU A 76 -11.72 6.27 -1.17
C LEU A 76 -13.03 6.33 -1.97
N PRO A 77 -14.08 5.58 -1.55
CA PRO A 77 -14.16 4.74 -0.36
C PRO A 77 -13.39 3.41 -0.49
N VAL A 78 -12.94 2.88 0.65
CA VAL A 78 -12.21 1.60 0.71
C VAL A 78 -13.14 0.45 0.33
N SER A 79 -12.65 -0.45 -0.52
CA SER A 79 -13.41 -1.62 -0.93
C SER A 79 -13.46 -2.73 0.15
N PRO A 80 -14.61 -3.40 0.39
CA PRO A 80 -14.76 -4.38 1.46
C PRO A 80 -13.90 -5.65 1.30
N ARG A 81 -13.55 -6.09 0.09
CA ARG A 81 -12.58 -7.19 -0.15
C ARG A 81 -11.17 -6.70 -0.44
N GLY A 82 -10.87 -5.41 -0.25
CA GLY A 82 -9.56 -4.82 -0.51
C GLY A 82 -9.12 -5.06 -1.96
N CYS A 83 -7.90 -5.57 -2.17
CA CYS A 83 -7.42 -5.87 -3.52
C CYS A 83 -8.24 -6.90 -4.28
N GLY A 84 -8.93 -7.80 -3.59
CA GLY A 84 -9.80 -8.80 -4.21
C GLY A 84 -11.06 -8.20 -4.84
N ASP A 85 -11.38 -6.94 -4.53
CA ASP A 85 -12.48 -6.21 -5.13
C ASP A 85 -12.06 -5.24 -6.22
N ILE A 86 -10.76 -5.04 -6.49
CA ILE A 86 -10.30 -4.10 -7.52
C ILE A 86 -10.71 -4.67 -8.88
N PRO A 87 -11.82 -4.20 -9.50
CA PRO A 87 -12.25 -4.75 -10.78
C PRO A 87 -11.43 -4.14 -11.91
N VAL A 88 -10.80 -2.99 -11.65
CA VAL A 88 -9.97 -2.19 -12.55
C VAL A 88 -8.77 -1.69 -11.76
N ILE A 89 -7.58 -2.12 -12.15
CA ILE A 89 -6.33 -1.68 -11.54
C ILE A 89 -6.22 -0.15 -11.69
N PRO A 90 -5.97 0.61 -10.61
CA PRO A 90 -5.78 2.06 -10.71
C PRO A 90 -4.71 2.42 -11.74
N HIS A 91 -4.95 3.43 -12.58
CA HIS A 91 -4.11 3.74 -13.75
C HIS A 91 -2.61 3.89 -13.43
N ALA A 92 -2.28 4.53 -12.30
CA ALA A 92 -0.89 4.67 -11.84
C ALA A 92 -0.23 3.31 -11.53
N LEU A 93 -0.98 2.40 -10.92
CA LEU A 93 -0.53 1.04 -10.63
C LEU A 93 -0.45 0.20 -11.91
N ALA A 94 -1.46 0.29 -12.78
CA ALA A 94 -1.47 -0.38 -14.09
C ALA A 94 -0.25 0.02 -14.93
N THR A 95 0.07 1.32 -14.99
CA THR A 95 1.28 1.83 -15.67
C THR A 95 2.55 1.24 -15.08
N ALA A 96 2.67 1.20 -13.75
CA ALA A 96 3.82 0.59 -13.06
C ALA A 96 3.89 -0.94 -13.27
N TRP A 97 2.75 -1.56 -13.56
CA TRP A 97 2.59 -2.98 -13.91
C TRP A 97 2.74 -3.25 -15.40
N ARG A 98 3.10 -2.23 -16.21
CA ARG A 98 3.19 -2.33 -17.68
C ARG A 98 1.86 -2.80 -18.30
N ASN A 99 0.75 -2.34 -17.75
CA ASN A 99 -0.61 -2.72 -18.14
C ASN A 99 -0.86 -4.24 -18.07
N CYS A 100 -0.25 -4.91 -17.09
CA CYS A 100 -0.56 -6.31 -16.81
C CYS A 100 -2.05 -6.47 -16.51
N SER A 101 -2.73 -7.36 -17.24
CA SER A 101 -4.06 -7.80 -16.88
C SER A 101 -3.95 -8.92 -15.85
N ILE A 102 -4.84 -8.90 -14.86
CA ILE A 102 -5.15 -10.09 -14.10
C ILE A 102 -5.97 -10.93 -15.08
N ALA A 103 -5.39 -11.99 -15.64
CA ALA A 103 -6.17 -12.93 -16.42
C ALA A 103 -7.27 -13.52 -15.51
N PRO A 104 -8.51 -13.69 -16.02
CA PRO A 104 -9.63 -14.22 -15.25
C PRO A 104 -9.35 -15.63 -14.71
#